data_AF-A0A369TL89-F1
#
_entry.id   AF-A0A369TL89-F1
#
_cell.length_a   1.000
_cell.length_b   1.000
_cell.length_c   1.000
_cell.angle_alpha   90.00
_cell.angle_beta   90.00
_cell.angle_gamma   90.00
#
_symmetry.space_group_name_H-M   'P 1'
#
loop_
_entity.id
_entity.type
_entity.pdbx_description
1 polymer ?
#
loop_
_entity_poly.entity_id
_entity_poly.type
_entity_poly.pdbx_seq_one_letter_code
_entity_poly.pdbx_strand_id
1 'polypeptide(L)'
;MERWIFGTLITLSLAAPAALFTFDASRLNERSVPMLDHTQNAQASEGPVAEARAEGYLQAARTLLRSGDPDDHARACRLIAQAERSTQENALAELQARCQQD
;
A
#
# COMPACT_ATOMS: atom_id res chain seq x y z
N MET A 1 40.96 -20.03 20.83
CA MET A 1 41.33 -20.95 19.74
C MET A 1 40.28 -22.06 19.69
N GLU A 2 39.00 -21.77 19.51
CA GLU A 2 38.29 -21.38 18.27
C GLU A 2 38.41 -22.39 17.13
N ARG A 3 37.42 -23.30 17.07
CA ARG A 3 36.72 -23.77 15.87
C ARG A 3 35.54 -24.64 16.30
N TRP A 4 34.35 -24.05 16.42
CA TRP A 4 33.09 -24.80 16.48
C TRP A 4 32.36 -24.60 15.16
N ILE A 5 32.17 -25.70 14.43
CA ILE A 5 31.37 -25.77 13.21
C ILE A 5 29.91 -25.78 13.66
N PHE A 6 29.15 -24.72 13.34
CA PHE A 6 27.69 -24.76 13.43
C PHE A 6 27.12 -25.16 12.07
N GLY A 7 26.35 -26.25 12.11
CA GLY A 7 25.88 -26.99 10.96
C GLY A 7 24.96 -26.21 10.02
N THR A 8 25.20 -26.47 8.75
CA THR A 8 24.31 -26.34 7.61
C THR A 8 22.95 -26.98 7.88
N LEU A 9 21.85 -26.25 7.66
CA LEU A 9 20.65 -26.83 7.04
C LEU A 9 19.74 -25.74 6.49
N ILE A 10 19.63 -25.73 5.16
CA ILE A 10 18.55 -25.10 4.42
C ILE A 10 17.28 -25.88 4.77
N THR A 11 16.32 -25.23 5.40
CA THR A 11 14.93 -25.68 5.44
C THR A 11 14.06 -24.64 4.75
N LEU A 12 13.71 -24.94 3.50
CA LEU A 12 12.54 -24.40 2.82
C LEU A 12 11.30 -24.78 3.65
N SER A 13 10.86 -23.89 4.55
CA SER A 13 9.51 -23.97 5.11
C SER A 13 8.57 -23.16 4.22
N LEU A 14 8.16 -23.81 3.13
CA LEU A 14 6.87 -23.58 2.52
C LEU A 14 5.82 -24.12 3.49
N ALA A 15 5.08 -23.24 4.16
CA ALA A 15 3.89 -23.61 4.91
C ALA A 15 2.81 -22.54 4.68
N ALA A 16 2.16 -22.63 3.52
CA ALA A 16 0.78 -22.18 3.42
C ALA A 16 -0.07 -23.07 4.35
N PRO A 17 -0.99 -22.44 5.09
CA PRO A 17 -2.38 -22.81 4.94
C PRO A 17 -3.16 -21.51 4.65
N ALA A 18 -3.64 -21.29 3.43
CA ALA A 18 -4.87 -21.93 2.95
C ALA A 18 -5.93 -21.98 4.07
N ALA A 19 -6.24 -20.82 4.64
CA ALA A 19 -7.52 -20.62 5.30
C ALA A 19 -8.60 -20.84 4.24
N LEU A 20 -9.24 -22.00 4.38
CA LEU A 20 -10.33 -22.50 3.58
C LEU A 20 -11.49 -21.50 3.60
N PHE A 21 -11.58 -20.66 2.57
CA PHE A 21 -12.86 -20.19 2.12
C PHE A 21 -13.50 -21.35 1.37
N THR A 22 -14.32 -22.13 2.06
CA THR A 22 -15.26 -23.06 1.44
C THR A 22 -16.27 -22.23 0.66
N PHE A 23 -15.89 -21.94 -0.58
CA PHE A 23 -16.74 -21.28 -1.54
C PHE A 23 -17.68 -22.34 -2.13
N ASP A 24 -18.91 -22.37 -1.65
CA ASP A 24 -19.98 -23.21 -2.20
C ASP A 24 -20.40 -22.66 -3.58
N ALA A 25 -19.76 -23.19 -4.62
CA ALA A 25 -20.00 -22.83 -6.02
C ALA A 25 -21.43 -23.16 -6.50
N SER A 26 -22.22 -23.90 -5.72
CA SER A 26 -23.62 -24.22 -6.04
C SER A 26 -24.53 -22.99 -6.03
N ARG A 27 -24.14 -21.91 -5.34
CA ARG A 27 -24.94 -20.67 -5.22
C ARG A 27 -24.59 -19.59 -6.24
N LEU A 28 -23.68 -19.88 -7.17
CA LEU A 28 -23.11 -18.90 -8.10
C LEU A 28 -23.94 -18.66 -9.38
N ASN A 29 -25.04 -19.39 -9.56
CA ASN A 29 -25.81 -19.34 -10.83
C ASN A 29 -27.13 -18.55 -10.77
N GLU A 30 -27.44 -17.84 -9.68
CA GLU A 30 -28.72 -17.12 -9.56
C GLU A 30 -28.64 -15.67 -9.07
N ARG A 31 -27.46 -15.18 -8.68
CA ARG A 31 -27.28 -13.75 -8.39
C ARG A 31 -26.62 -13.10 -9.58
N SER A 32 -27.47 -12.57 -10.46
CA SER A 32 -27.14 -11.50 -11.39
C SER A 32 -26.07 -10.60 -10.78
N VAL A 33 -24.84 -10.72 -11.30
CA VAL A 33 -23.76 -9.81 -10.98
C VAL A 33 -24.28 -8.42 -11.34
N PRO A 34 -24.46 -7.50 -10.38
CA PRO A 34 -24.75 -6.13 -10.74
C PRO A 34 -23.58 -5.68 -11.61
N MET A 35 -23.84 -5.36 -12.88
CA MET A 35 -22.89 -4.65 -13.71
C MET A 35 -22.47 -3.42 -12.89
N LEU A 36 -21.21 -3.38 -12.48
CA LEU A 36 -20.62 -2.15 -11.97
C LEU A 36 -20.52 -1.24 -13.19
N ASP A 37 -21.56 -0.42 -13.38
CA ASP A 37 -21.60 0.59 -14.41
C ASP A 37 -20.32 1.43 -14.34
N HIS A 38 -19.70 1.55 -15.50
CA HIS A 38 -18.45 2.24 -15.75
C HIS A 38 -18.52 3.74 -15.43
N THR A 39 -18.36 4.10 -14.16
CA THR A 39 -17.95 5.45 -13.74
C THR A 39 -16.66 5.40 -12.92
N GLN A 40 -15.67 4.62 -13.37
CA GLN A 40 -14.29 4.60 -12.84
C GLN A 40 -13.24 5.09 -13.85
N ASN A 41 -13.65 5.62 -15.01
CA ASN A 41 -12.73 6.22 -15.99
C ASN A 41 -12.39 7.67 -15.60
N ALA A 42 -11.55 7.86 -14.58
CA ALA A 42 -10.83 9.12 -14.35
C ALA A 42 -9.62 9.04 -13.38
N GLN A 43 -9.28 7.88 -12.80
CA GLN A 43 -8.16 7.79 -11.83
C GLN A 43 -6.85 7.26 -12.41
N ALA A 44 -6.76 7.00 -13.71
CA ALA A 44 -5.54 6.48 -14.34
C ALA A 44 -4.45 7.54 -14.60
N SER A 45 -4.63 8.80 -14.18
CA SER A 45 -3.66 9.88 -14.45
C SER A 45 -3.41 10.81 -13.25
N GLU A 46 -3.58 10.31 -12.02
CA GLU A 46 -3.20 11.07 -10.82
C GLU A 46 -1.73 10.90 -10.41
N GLY A 47 -0.96 10.00 -11.05
CA GLY A 47 0.45 9.71 -10.73
C GLY A 47 1.30 10.93 -10.34
N PRO A 48 1.52 11.88 -11.26
CA PRO A 48 2.33 13.07 -10.97
C PRO A 48 1.68 14.04 -9.97
N VAL A 49 0.35 14.02 -9.84
CA VAL A 49 -0.39 14.89 -8.92
C VAL A 49 -0.32 14.35 -7.49
N ALA A 50 -0.37 13.03 -7.33
CA ALA A 50 -0.25 12.36 -6.04
C ALA A 50 1.17 12.48 -5.46
N GLU A 51 2.19 12.39 -6.32
CA GLU A 51 3.59 12.66 -5.95
C GLU A 51 3.80 14.11 -5.51
N ALA A 52 3.33 15.09 -6.29
CA ALA A 52 3.41 16.51 -5.94
C ALA A 52 2.69 16.82 -4.61
N ARG A 53 1.59 16.12 -4.32
CA ARG A 53 0.88 16.23 -3.04
C ARG A 53 1.71 15.71 -1.87
N ALA A 54 2.34 14.54 -2.03
CA ALA A 54 3.22 13.96 -1.00
C ALA A 54 4.42 14.88 -0.71
N GLU A 55 5.03 15.45 -1.74
CA GLU A 55 6.11 16.43 -1.60
C GLU A 55 5.66 17.69 -0.84
N GLY A 56 4.46 18.21 -1.12
CA GLY A 56 3.88 19.34 -0.39
C GLY A 56 3.75 19.08 1.11
N TYR A 57 3.28 17.90 1.50
CA TYR A 57 3.21 17.51 2.91
C TYR A 57 4.59 17.40 3.56
N LEU A 58 5.59 16.83 2.87
CA LEU A 58 6.96 16.76 3.37
C LEU A 58 7.60 18.14 3.54
N GLN A 59 7.32 19.09 2.64
CA GLN A 59 7.79 20.46 2.76
C GLN A 59 7.14 21.19 3.94
N ALA A 60 5.84 21.01 4.15
CA ALA A 60 5.14 21.54 5.31
C ALA A 60 5.68 20.93 6.63
N ALA A 61 5.89 19.61 6.67
CA ALA A 61 6.50 18.93 7.81
C ALA A 61 7.91 19.47 8.11
N ARG A 62 8.76 19.66 7.09
CA ARG A 62 10.11 20.23 7.25
C ARG A 62 10.07 21.65 7.81
N THR A 63 9.05 22.44 7.46
CA THR A 63 8.87 23.80 7.99
C THR A 63 8.51 23.76 9.47
N LEU A 64 7.61 22.86 9.87
CA LEU A 64 7.22 22.65 11.27
C LEU A 64 8.36 22.09 12.12
N LEU A 65 9.15 21.14 11.62
CA LEU A 65 10.30 20.61 12.36
C LEU A 65 11.37 21.67 12.65
N ARG A 66 11.44 22.73 11.85
CA ARG A 66 12.38 23.84 12.06
C ARG A 66 11.92 24.85 13.11
N SER A 67 10.63 24.87 13.49
CA SER A 67 10.16 25.79 14.53
C SER A 67 10.67 25.41 15.92
N GLY A 68 11.00 24.13 16.13
CA GLY A 68 11.48 23.60 17.41
C GLY A 68 10.38 23.47 18.48
N ASP A 69 9.12 23.73 18.14
CA ASP A 69 7.99 23.56 19.04
C ASP A 69 7.57 22.07 19.11
N PRO A 70 7.45 21.47 20.31
CA PRO A 70 6.97 20.09 20.46
C PRO A 70 5.59 19.84 19.84
N ASP A 71 4.69 20.83 19.84
CA ASP A 71 3.36 20.70 19.21
C ASP A 71 3.48 20.65 17.68
N ASP A 72 4.44 21.38 17.12
CA ASP A 72 4.77 21.34 15.68
C ASP A 72 5.46 20.03 15.30
N HIS A 73 6.21 19.40 16.20
CA HIS A 73 6.78 18.08 15.96
C HIS A 73 5.68 17.03 15.75
N ALA A 74 4.66 17.01 16.62
CA ALA A 74 3.51 16.11 16.46
C ALA A 74 2.74 16.38 15.16
N ARG A 75 2.62 17.64 14.75
CA ARG A 75 2.00 18.03 13.47
C ARG A 75 2.84 17.58 12.28
N ALA A 76 4.16 17.75 12.34
CA ALA A 76 5.08 17.29 11.30
C ALA A 76 5.00 15.77 11.10
N CYS A 77 4.95 14.98 12.18
CA CYS A 77 4.79 13.54 12.09
C CYS A 77 3.48 13.13 11.39
N ARG A 78 2.37 13.85 11.65
CA ARG A 78 1.10 13.60 10.95
C ARG A 78 1.19 13.91 9.45
N LEU A 79 1.87 15.00 9.08
CA LEU A 79 2.08 15.36 7.68
C LEU A 79 2.97 14.34 6.95
N ILE A 80 4.00 13.82 7.60
CA ILE A 80 4.85 12.76 7.04
C ILE A 80 4.02 11.49 6.79
N ALA A 81 3.22 11.05 7.77
CA ALA A 81 2.34 9.91 7.61
C ALA A 81 1.30 10.10 6.48
N GLN A 82 0.81 11.33 6.29
CA GLN A 82 -0.08 11.66 5.17
C GLN A 82 0.64 11.59 3.82
N ALA A 83 1.90 12.03 3.74
CA ALA A 83 2.71 11.88 2.54
C ALA A 83 2.89 10.40 2.16
N GLU A 84 3.29 9.56 3.12
CA GLU A 84 3.48 8.13 2.91
C GLU A 84 2.20 7.44 2.43
N ARG A 85 1.07 7.74 3.08
CA ARG A 85 -0.23 7.20 2.68
C ARG A 85 -0.61 7.60 1.25
N SER A 86 -0.41 8.88 0.90
CA SER A 86 -0.67 9.37 -0.46
C SER A 86 0.17 8.63 -1.50
N THR A 87 1.44 8.37 -1.22
CA THR A 87 2.33 7.60 -2.10
C THR A 87 1.89 6.13 -2.21
N GLN A 88 1.50 5.50 -1.10
CA GLN A 88 1.01 4.12 -1.12
C GLN A 88 -0.29 3.96 -1.90
N GLU A 89 -1.24 4.89 -1.73
CA GLU A 89 -2.50 4.91 -2.48
C GLU A 89 -2.25 5.06 -3.99
N ASN A 90 -1.29 5.91 -4.39
CA ASN A 90 -0.89 6.05 -5.79
C ASN A 90 -0.24 4.77 -6.34
N ALA A 91 0.69 4.16 -5.59
CA ALA A 91 1.35 2.92 -6.01
C ALA A 91 0.35 1.76 -6.15
N LEU A 92 -0.65 1.68 -5.27
CA LEU A 92 -1.74 0.70 -5.38
C LEU A 92 -2.58 0.95 -6.63
N ALA A 93 -2.94 2.21 -6.89
CA ALA A 93 -3.72 2.59 -8.07
C ALA A 93 -2.96 2.26 -9.37
N GLU A 94 -1.65 2.53 -9.42
CA GLU A 94 -0.80 2.18 -10.57
C GLU A 94 -0.73 0.66 -10.77
N LEU A 95 -0.56 -0.11 -9.69
CA LEU A 95 -0.54 -1.57 -9.76
C LEU A 95 -1.88 -2.12 -10.27
N GLN A 96 -3.01 -1.60 -9.77
CA GLN A 96 -4.34 -1.99 -10.23
C GLN A 96 -4.55 -1.65 -11.71
N ALA A 97 -4.10 -0.47 -12.15
CA ALA A 97 -4.17 -0.08 -13.56
C ALA A 97 -3.35 -1.01 -14.45
N ARG A 98 -2.15 -1.43 -14.03
CA ARG A 98 -1.33 -2.43 -14.73
C ARG A 98 -2.03 -3.78 -14.82
N CYS A 99 -2.57 -4.29 -13.70
CA CYS A 99 -3.28 -5.56 -13.68
C CYS A 99 -4.57 -5.59 -14.51
N GLN A 100 -5.15 -4.43 -14.84
CA GLN A 100 -6.31 -4.35 -15.73
C GLN A 100 -5.92 -4.31 -17.22
N GLN A 101 -4.68 -3.95 -17.52
CA GLN A 101 -4.14 -3.89 -18.87
C GLN A 101 -3.56 -5.23 -19.31
N ASP A 102 -2.97 -5.97 -18.37
CA ASP A 102 -2.52 -7.37 -18.54
C ASP A 102 -3.71 -8.34 -18.58
#